data_AF-A0A7S2Y230-F1
#
_entry.id   AF-A0A7S2Y230-F1
#
_cell.length_a   1.000
_cell.length_b   1.000
_cell.length_c   1.000
_cell.angle_alpha   90.00
_cell.angle_beta   90.00
_cell.angle_gamma   90.00
#
_symmetry.space_group_name_H-M   'P 1'
#
loop_
_entity.id
_entity.type
_entity.pdbx_description
1 polymer ?
#
loop_
_entity_poly.entity_id
_entity_poly.type
_entity_poly.pdbx_seq_one_letter_code
_entity_poly.pdbx_strand_id
1 'polypeptide(L)'
;SPTRIPTGSPTAVPSKSPTVSPINSPSVVPSNSPTSTPTDSPTASPTDTPTAHPTNSPSSSPTSSPTKNSFSENGATVHTKTFSDASDTQIWALRPNNNYHSLGAITVDQDDGGQPTQALLKFPSLSDLLPPDAAILSAKLSLHARNPTRGVVSGYRMISVWSDQTATWNSFGGNGVSRNGVQALSSASFTIPNANQIGLKSMDVTIDVQEW
;
A
#
# COMPACT_ATOMS: atom_id res chain seq x y z
N SER A 1 21.43 57.98 -23.98
CA SER A 1 21.83 59.11 -23.12
C SER A 1 20.85 59.26 -21.96
N PRO A 2 21.27 59.67 -20.74
CA PRO A 2 21.32 58.78 -19.57
C PRO A 2 20.35 59.07 -18.39
N THR A 3 20.19 58.03 -17.57
CA THR A 3 20.00 57.86 -16.10
C THR A 3 19.49 59.01 -15.22
N ARG A 4 18.50 58.71 -14.34
CA ARG A 4 18.59 59.07 -12.90
C ARG A 4 17.74 58.15 -12.00
N ILE A 5 18.43 57.48 -11.09
CA ILE A 5 17.91 56.76 -9.93
C ILE A 5 17.59 57.79 -8.83
N PRO A 6 16.49 57.64 -8.06
CA PRO A 6 16.39 58.24 -6.74
C PRO A 6 16.74 57.23 -5.66
N THR A 7 17.84 57.50 -4.97
CA THR A 7 18.22 56.95 -3.67
C THR A 7 17.45 57.68 -2.57
N GLY A 8 16.89 56.93 -1.61
CA GLY A 8 16.23 57.48 -0.43
C GLY A 8 16.03 56.40 0.64
N SER A 9 16.90 56.43 1.65
CA SER A 9 17.02 55.52 2.80
C SER A 9 15.78 55.51 3.70
N PRO A 10 15.48 54.41 4.43
CA PRO A 10 14.34 54.34 5.36
C PRO A 10 14.67 55.05 6.67
N THR A 11 13.69 55.71 7.29
CA THR A 11 13.87 56.27 8.64
C THR A 11 12.58 56.15 9.46
N ALA A 12 12.64 55.22 10.44
CA ALA A 12 12.01 55.19 11.77
C ALA A 12 10.45 55.24 11.87
N VAL A 13 9.73 54.66 12.83
CA VAL A 13 9.96 54.04 14.15
C VAL A 13 8.70 53.16 14.42
N PRO A 14 8.74 52.01 15.12
CA PRO A 14 7.52 51.32 15.52
C PRO A 14 6.91 51.99 16.74
N SER A 15 5.66 52.46 16.64
CA SER A 15 4.85 52.79 17.81
C SER A 15 3.38 52.59 17.49
N LYS A 16 2.79 51.54 18.06
CA LYS A 16 1.57 51.61 18.87
C LYS A 16 1.25 50.23 19.41
N SER A 17 1.35 50.11 20.73
CA SER A 17 0.85 48.98 21.52
C SER A 17 -0.67 48.85 21.34
N PRO A 18 -1.24 47.64 21.19
CA PRO A 18 -2.69 47.49 21.11
C PRO A 18 -3.30 47.58 22.52
N THR A 19 -3.86 48.75 22.85
CA THR A 19 -4.83 48.91 23.94
C THR A 19 -6.24 48.67 23.42
N VAL A 20 -6.75 47.44 23.53
CA VAL A 20 -8.20 47.21 23.73
C VAL A 20 -8.39 45.90 24.51
N SER A 21 -8.79 46.00 25.77
CA SER A 21 -9.28 44.88 26.57
C SER A 21 -10.60 44.35 26.00
N PRO A 22 -10.85 43.02 25.99
CA PRO A 22 -12.14 42.50 25.58
C PRO A 22 -13.20 42.84 26.64
N ILE A 23 -14.14 43.72 26.28
CA ILE A 23 -15.43 43.84 26.95
C ILE A 23 -16.42 42.94 26.20
N ASN A 24 -17.02 41.99 26.90
CA ASN A 24 -18.41 41.55 26.81
C ASN A 24 -18.52 40.20 27.52
N SER A 25 -19.00 40.26 28.75
CA SER A 25 -19.52 39.12 29.50
C SER A 25 -20.78 38.57 28.80
N PRO A 26 -20.95 37.25 28.68
CA PRO A 26 -22.22 36.70 28.23
C PRO A 26 -23.23 36.74 29.38
N SER A 27 -24.18 37.67 29.29
CA SER A 27 -25.40 37.67 30.09
C SER A 27 -26.45 36.80 29.40
N VAL A 28 -26.46 35.50 29.69
CA VAL A 28 -27.64 34.66 29.45
C VAL A 28 -27.77 33.69 30.61
N VAL A 29 -28.78 33.90 31.44
CA VAL A 29 -29.17 33.01 32.54
C VAL A 29 -30.08 31.94 31.93
N PRO A 30 -29.73 30.64 31.97
CA PRO A 30 -30.68 29.60 31.63
C PRO A 30 -31.59 29.37 32.85
N SER A 31 -32.81 29.90 32.80
CA SER A 31 -33.92 29.38 33.60
C SER A 31 -34.41 28.12 32.91
N ASN A 32 -34.23 26.96 33.56
CA ASN A 32 -35.15 25.82 33.56
C ASN A 32 -34.58 24.74 34.49
N SER A 33 -35.23 24.57 35.64
CA SER A 33 -34.97 23.50 36.60
C SER A 33 -35.26 22.13 35.97
N PRO A 34 -34.38 21.12 36.11
CA PRO A 34 -34.73 19.74 35.79
C PRO A 34 -35.45 19.11 37.00
N THR A 35 -36.78 19.00 36.91
CA THR A 35 -37.55 18.06 37.74
C THR A 35 -37.49 16.67 37.11
N SER A 36 -36.66 15.79 37.67
CA SER A 36 -36.98 14.36 37.93
C SER A 36 -35.70 13.64 38.34
N THR A 37 -35.68 13.16 39.58
CA THR A 37 -34.68 12.24 40.14
C THR A 37 -34.58 10.96 39.32
N PRO A 38 -33.38 10.44 38.99
CA PRO A 38 -33.23 9.08 38.50
C PRO A 38 -33.34 8.13 39.70
N THR A 39 -34.49 7.48 39.85
CA THR A 39 -34.58 6.19 40.53
C THR A 39 -34.11 5.13 39.55
N ASP A 40 -32.91 4.59 39.78
CA ASP A 40 -32.65 3.14 39.87
C ASP A 40 -31.14 2.92 40.02
N SER A 41 -30.76 2.28 41.13
CA SER A 41 -29.39 1.85 41.41
C SER A 41 -28.90 0.87 40.34
N PRO A 42 -27.62 0.94 39.90
CA PRO A 42 -27.05 -0.08 39.05
C PRO A 42 -26.87 -1.36 39.88
N THR A 43 -27.72 -2.35 39.65
CA THR A 43 -27.53 -3.70 40.16
C THR A 43 -26.53 -4.44 39.26
N ALA A 44 -25.58 -5.11 39.92
CA ALA A 44 -24.60 -6.07 39.43
C ALA A 44 -23.33 -5.53 38.72
N SER A 45 -22.23 -5.73 39.43
CA SER A 45 -20.82 -5.64 39.00
C SER A 45 -20.57 -6.43 37.71
N PRO A 46 -19.69 -5.98 36.80
CA PRO A 46 -19.22 -6.83 35.71
C PRO A 46 -18.45 -8.00 36.33
N THR A 47 -18.91 -9.22 36.08
CA THR A 47 -18.13 -10.43 36.34
C THR A 47 -16.94 -10.45 35.40
N ASP A 48 -15.75 -10.26 35.95
CA ASP A 48 -14.49 -10.59 35.31
C ASP A 48 -14.49 -12.06 34.90
N THR A 49 -14.26 -12.33 33.61
CA THR A 49 -13.25 -13.27 33.10
C THR A 49 -13.38 -13.41 31.58
N PRO A 50 -12.48 -12.80 30.79
CA PRO A 50 -12.26 -13.22 29.41
C PRO A 50 -11.51 -14.56 29.46
N THR A 51 -12.23 -15.67 29.35
CA THR A 51 -11.64 -16.98 29.06
C THR A 51 -11.36 -17.08 27.56
N ALA A 52 -10.12 -16.77 27.16
CA ALA A 52 -9.32 -17.51 26.17
C ALA A 52 -8.14 -16.66 25.67
N HIS A 53 -6.95 -17.19 25.87
CA HIS A 53 -5.69 -16.75 25.28
C HIS A 53 -5.76 -16.54 23.76
N PRO A 54 -5.05 -15.52 23.24
CA PRO A 54 -4.22 -15.70 22.08
C PRO A 54 -2.76 -15.59 22.52
N THR A 55 -2.20 -16.67 23.06
CA THR A 55 -0.75 -16.89 22.98
C THR A 55 -0.45 -17.42 21.58
N ASN A 56 -0.55 -16.54 20.60
CA ASN A 56 0.26 -16.65 19.42
C ASN A 56 0.93 -15.29 19.31
N SER A 57 2.18 -15.24 19.78
CA SER A 57 3.14 -14.24 19.34
C SER A 57 2.94 -14.01 17.84
N PRO A 58 3.14 -12.80 17.30
CA PRO A 58 3.38 -12.71 15.87
C PRO A 58 4.51 -13.70 15.60
N SER A 59 4.22 -14.76 14.85
CA SER A 59 5.28 -15.56 14.25
C SER A 59 6.15 -14.50 13.61
N SER A 60 7.41 -14.40 14.05
CA SER A 60 8.42 -13.74 13.25
C SER A 60 8.18 -14.25 11.84
N SER A 61 7.65 -13.39 10.96
CA SER A 61 7.67 -13.71 9.55
C SER A 61 9.11 -14.10 9.30
N PRO A 62 9.39 -15.29 8.74
CA PRO A 62 10.72 -15.49 8.24
C PRO A 62 10.88 -14.38 7.21
N THR A 63 11.67 -13.35 7.50
CA THR A 63 12.39 -12.65 6.45
C THR A 63 13.22 -13.74 5.83
N SER A 64 12.64 -14.33 4.80
CA SER A 64 13.16 -15.50 4.14
C SER A 64 14.32 -15.02 3.32
N SER A 65 15.49 -14.92 3.96
CA SER A 65 16.74 -14.73 3.25
C SER A 65 16.77 -15.77 2.13
N PRO A 66 17.04 -15.36 0.88
CA PRO A 66 16.91 -16.24 -0.27
C PRO A 66 17.76 -17.49 -0.08
N THR A 67 17.14 -18.67 -0.20
CA THR A 67 17.86 -19.95 -0.16
C THR A 67 18.71 -20.05 -1.40
N LYS A 68 20.05 -20.01 -1.25
CA LYS A 68 21.00 -20.11 -2.37
C LYS A 68 21.27 -21.58 -2.68
N ASN A 69 20.61 -22.12 -3.70
CA ASN A 69 21.02 -23.39 -4.30
C ASN A 69 21.88 -23.10 -5.53
N SER A 70 23.05 -23.73 -5.64
CA SER A 70 23.92 -23.57 -6.80
C SER A 70 24.22 -24.91 -7.45
N PHE A 71 24.08 -25.01 -8.77
CA PHE A 71 24.48 -26.19 -9.54
C PHE A 71 25.23 -25.75 -10.80
N SER A 72 26.04 -26.64 -11.37
CA SER A 72 26.78 -26.38 -12.61
C SER A 72 26.01 -26.97 -13.80
N GLU A 73 25.74 -26.16 -14.81
CA GLU A 73 25.14 -26.57 -16.07
C GLU A 73 26.00 -26.00 -17.22
N ASN A 74 26.52 -26.86 -18.09
CA ASN A 74 27.41 -26.49 -19.21
C ASN A 74 28.58 -25.56 -18.83
N GLY A 75 29.14 -25.71 -17.62
CA GLY A 75 30.26 -24.89 -17.13
C GLY A 75 29.86 -23.53 -16.54
N ALA A 76 28.58 -23.16 -16.56
CA ALA A 76 28.04 -22.01 -15.85
C ALA A 76 27.56 -22.42 -14.45
N THR A 77 27.88 -21.60 -13.44
CA THR A 77 27.29 -21.77 -12.11
C THR A 77 25.91 -21.12 -12.10
N VAL A 78 24.86 -21.93 -12.02
CA VAL A 78 23.48 -21.48 -11.89
C VAL A 78 23.17 -21.25 -10.42
N HIS A 79 22.69 -20.06 -10.07
CA HIS A 79 22.21 -19.74 -8.74
C HIS A 79 20.67 -19.65 -8.74
N THR A 80 20.00 -20.47 -7.93
CA THR A 80 18.58 -20.31 -7.64
C THR A 80 18.40 -19.49 -6.38
N LYS A 81 17.55 -18.47 -6.44
CA LYS A 81 17.05 -17.72 -5.28
C LYS A 81 15.53 -17.78 -5.26
N THR A 82 14.97 -18.05 -4.08
CA THR A 82 13.53 -18.04 -3.83
C THR A 82 13.20 -16.92 -2.86
N PHE A 83 12.14 -16.17 -3.14
CA PHE A 83 11.67 -15.06 -2.31
C PHE A 83 10.29 -15.37 -1.77
N SER A 84 10.04 -15.09 -0.49
CA SER A 84 8.69 -15.15 0.09
C SER A 84 8.28 -13.89 0.85
N ASP A 85 9.12 -12.86 0.84
CA ASP A 85 8.84 -11.58 1.49
C ASP A 85 7.88 -10.76 0.60
N ALA A 86 6.67 -10.51 1.11
CA ALA A 86 5.59 -9.88 0.36
C ALA A 86 5.50 -8.38 0.72
N SER A 87 6.14 -7.50 -0.06
CA SER A 87 5.76 -6.07 -0.06
C SER A 87 4.55 -5.85 -0.98
N ASP A 88 3.60 -6.80 -0.93
CA ASP A 88 2.43 -6.86 -1.78
C ASP A 88 1.32 -6.03 -1.16
N THR A 89 0.52 -5.37 -1.97
CA THR A 89 -0.62 -4.61 -1.49
C THR A 89 -1.79 -4.70 -2.45
N GLN A 90 -2.90 -4.08 -2.08
CA GLN A 90 -4.09 -3.96 -2.91
C GLN A 90 -4.62 -2.53 -2.88
N ILE A 91 -5.25 -2.11 -3.96
CA ILE A 91 -5.87 -0.80 -4.11
C ILE A 91 -7.31 -0.98 -4.58
N TRP A 92 -8.21 -0.18 -4.01
CA TRP A 92 -9.65 -0.36 -4.15
C TRP A 92 -10.28 0.92 -4.69
N ALA A 93 -11.08 0.82 -5.75
CA ALA A 93 -11.86 1.95 -6.25
C ALA A 93 -12.86 2.47 -5.21
N LEU A 94 -13.45 1.57 -4.41
CA LEU A 94 -14.40 1.92 -3.33
C LEU A 94 -13.76 2.73 -2.20
N ARG A 95 -12.47 2.53 -1.94
CA ARG A 95 -11.74 3.17 -0.84
C ARG A 95 -10.46 3.81 -1.37
N PRO A 96 -10.57 4.87 -2.18
CA PRO A 96 -9.51 5.23 -3.09
C PRO A 96 -8.30 5.89 -2.42
N ASN A 97 -8.45 6.33 -1.17
CA ASN A 97 -7.38 6.91 -0.34
C ASN A 97 -6.87 5.94 0.74
N ASN A 98 -7.46 4.74 0.87
CA ASN A 98 -6.98 3.78 1.85
C ASN A 98 -5.68 3.18 1.36
N ASN A 99 -4.64 3.27 2.20
CA ASN A 99 -3.47 2.43 2.06
C ASN A 99 -3.68 1.15 2.89
N TYR A 100 -3.42 0.01 2.25
CA TYR A 100 -3.53 -1.31 2.86
C TYR A 100 -2.19 -1.88 3.34
N HIS A 101 -1.08 -1.19 3.07
CA HIS A 101 0.28 -1.61 3.41
C HIS A 101 0.62 -3.00 2.83
N SER A 102 1.74 -3.57 3.29
CA SER A 102 2.11 -4.95 2.98
C SER A 102 1.06 -5.93 3.51
N LEU A 103 0.60 -6.84 2.64
CA LEU A 103 -0.39 -7.87 2.92
C LEU A 103 0.15 -9.25 2.54
N GLY A 104 -0.10 -10.25 3.38
CA GLY A 104 0.20 -11.66 3.06
C GLY A 104 -0.84 -12.34 2.15
N ALA A 105 -1.95 -11.65 1.87
CA ALA A 105 -2.98 -12.09 0.93
C ALA A 105 -3.61 -10.87 0.26
N ILE A 106 -3.73 -10.92 -1.06
CA ILE A 106 -4.28 -9.87 -1.90
C ILE A 106 -5.54 -10.36 -2.59
N THR A 107 -6.45 -9.44 -2.88
CA THR A 107 -7.64 -9.69 -3.69
C THR A 107 -7.55 -8.90 -4.99
N VAL A 108 -8.12 -9.44 -6.06
CA VAL A 108 -8.31 -8.76 -7.33
C VAL A 108 -9.77 -8.92 -7.74
N ASP A 109 -10.32 -7.87 -8.32
CA ASP A 109 -11.67 -7.85 -8.85
C ASP A 109 -11.68 -7.07 -10.17
N GLN A 110 -12.41 -7.58 -11.16
CA GLN A 110 -12.44 -6.96 -12.48
C GLN A 110 -13.29 -5.70 -12.47
N ASP A 111 -13.06 -4.84 -13.46
CA ASP A 111 -13.94 -3.70 -13.72
C ASP A 111 -15.10 -4.19 -14.61
N ASP A 112 -16.13 -4.73 -13.98
CA ASP A 112 -17.34 -5.26 -14.61
C ASP A 112 -18.56 -4.33 -14.47
N GLY A 113 -18.29 -3.05 -14.21
CA GLY A 113 -19.31 -2.03 -13.87
C GLY A 113 -19.50 -1.83 -12.37
N GLY A 114 -18.77 -2.60 -11.54
CA GLY A 114 -18.67 -2.43 -10.09
C GLY A 114 -17.51 -1.52 -9.63
N GLN A 115 -17.02 -1.78 -8.41
CA GLN A 115 -15.86 -1.08 -7.84
C GLN A 115 -14.64 -2.02 -7.82
N PRO A 116 -13.78 -1.95 -8.84
CA PRO A 116 -12.69 -2.90 -9.02
C PRO A 116 -11.67 -2.82 -7.89
N THR A 117 -10.97 -3.94 -7.71
CA THR A 117 -9.81 -4.08 -6.83
C THR A 117 -8.63 -4.56 -7.64
N GLN A 118 -7.49 -3.88 -7.49
CA GLN A 118 -6.25 -4.31 -8.10
C GLN A 118 -5.26 -4.69 -7.03
N ALA A 119 -4.33 -5.57 -7.38
CA ALA A 119 -3.23 -5.96 -6.51
C ALA A 119 -1.90 -5.58 -7.14
N LEU A 120 -0.96 -5.28 -6.26
CA LEU A 120 0.39 -4.85 -6.59
C LEU A 120 1.35 -5.80 -5.89
N LEU A 121 2.23 -6.44 -6.66
CA LEU A 121 3.22 -7.40 -6.17
C LEU A 121 4.62 -6.79 -6.20
N LYS A 122 5.35 -6.80 -5.08
CA LYS A 122 6.70 -6.23 -5.02
C LYS A 122 7.68 -7.20 -4.44
N PHE A 123 8.74 -7.43 -5.22
CA PHE A 123 9.87 -8.25 -4.85
C PHE A 123 11.07 -7.37 -4.49
N PRO A 124 12.02 -7.89 -3.69
CA PRO A 124 13.29 -7.20 -3.44
C PRO A 124 14.04 -6.91 -4.75
N SER A 125 14.88 -5.88 -4.75
CA SER A 125 15.65 -5.50 -5.93
C SER A 125 16.58 -6.63 -6.38
N LEU A 126 16.59 -6.94 -7.67
CA LEU A 126 17.48 -7.96 -8.25
C LEU A 126 18.95 -7.59 -8.05
N SER A 127 19.28 -6.30 -8.09
CA SER A 127 20.65 -5.78 -7.89
C SER A 127 21.23 -6.10 -6.52
N ASP A 128 20.38 -6.21 -5.50
CA ASP A 128 20.82 -6.53 -4.13
C ASP A 128 21.10 -8.04 -3.98
N LEU A 129 20.71 -8.81 -5.00
CA LEU A 129 20.57 -10.25 -4.91
C LEU A 129 21.43 -10.99 -5.93
N LEU A 130 21.73 -10.38 -7.06
CA LEU A 130 22.48 -11.02 -8.14
C LEU A 130 23.74 -10.20 -8.44
N PRO A 131 24.83 -10.86 -8.85
CA PRO A 131 25.98 -10.17 -9.43
C PRO A 131 25.52 -9.24 -10.58
N PRO A 132 26.15 -8.05 -10.76
CA PRO A 132 25.78 -7.11 -11.81
C PRO A 132 25.80 -7.67 -13.25
N ASP A 133 26.53 -8.75 -13.47
CA ASP A 133 26.72 -9.44 -14.75
C ASP A 133 25.95 -10.76 -14.86
N ALA A 134 25.12 -11.11 -13.86
CA ALA A 134 24.34 -12.33 -13.88
C ALA A 134 23.26 -12.26 -14.96
N ALA A 135 23.24 -13.26 -15.84
CA ALA A 135 22.16 -13.44 -16.81
C ALA A 135 20.96 -14.16 -16.16
N ILE A 136 19.78 -13.59 -16.28
CA ILE A 136 18.53 -14.26 -15.89
C ILE A 136 18.18 -15.29 -16.96
N LEU A 137 18.32 -16.58 -16.64
CA LEU A 137 17.96 -17.68 -17.54
C LEU A 137 16.47 -18.04 -17.48
N SER A 138 15.89 -17.96 -16.28
CA SER A 138 14.47 -18.26 -16.04
C SER A 138 13.98 -17.57 -14.78
N ALA A 139 12.72 -17.16 -14.76
CA ALA A 139 12.04 -16.71 -13.56
C ALA A 139 10.60 -17.24 -13.51
N LYS A 140 10.17 -17.67 -12.32
CA LYS A 140 8.84 -18.23 -12.10
C LYS A 140 8.16 -17.54 -10.92
N LEU A 141 7.02 -16.92 -11.19
CA LEU A 141 6.13 -16.41 -10.15
C LEU A 141 5.18 -17.51 -9.72
N SER A 142 5.08 -17.75 -8.42
CA SER A 142 4.12 -18.71 -7.87
C SER A 142 3.16 -18.04 -6.89
N LEU A 143 1.86 -18.16 -7.13
CA LEU A 143 0.80 -17.59 -6.31
C LEU A 143 -0.14 -18.70 -5.84
N HIS A 144 -0.63 -18.63 -4.61
CA HIS A 144 -1.61 -19.58 -4.10
C HIS A 144 -3.02 -18.99 -4.19
N ALA A 145 -3.83 -19.48 -5.13
CA ALA A 145 -5.22 -19.05 -5.27
C ALA A 145 -6.09 -19.68 -4.17
N ARG A 146 -6.70 -18.84 -3.33
CA ARG A 146 -7.59 -19.28 -2.23
C ARG A 146 -9.07 -19.04 -2.51
N ASN A 147 -9.39 -18.10 -3.39
CA ASN A 147 -10.74 -17.79 -3.84
C ASN A 147 -10.76 -17.73 -5.38
N PRO A 148 -11.31 -18.75 -6.06
CA PRO A 148 -11.25 -18.83 -7.51
C PRO A 148 -12.28 -17.94 -8.21
N THR A 149 -11.99 -17.56 -9.45
CA THR A 149 -12.92 -16.81 -10.33
C THR A 149 -13.07 -17.50 -11.68
N ARG A 150 -14.21 -17.30 -12.36
CA ARG A 150 -14.42 -17.76 -13.73
C ARG A 150 -13.82 -16.82 -14.78
N GLY A 151 -13.45 -15.60 -14.37
CA GLY A 151 -12.83 -14.60 -15.23
C GLY A 151 -11.33 -14.84 -15.44
N VAL A 152 -10.75 -14.07 -16.37
CA VAL A 152 -9.30 -14.04 -16.60
C VAL A 152 -8.64 -13.13 -15.58
N VAL A 153 -7.63 -13.62 -14.87
CA VAL A 153 -6.76 -12.78 -14.03
C VAL A 153 -5.45 -12.58 -14.76
N SER A 154 -5.11 -11.34 -15.07
CA SER A 154 -3.93 -10.96 -15.84
C SER A 154 -2.96 -10.17 -14.97
N GLY A 155 -1.66 -10.45 -15.12
CA GLY A 155 -0.58 -9.66 -14.54
C GLY A 155 0.02 -8.73 -15.58
N TYR A 156 0.46 -7.56 -15.13
CA TYR A 156 1.09 -6.54 -15.95
C TYR A 156 2.36 -6.08 -15.26
N ARG A 157 3.49 -6.11 -15.96
CA ARG A 157 4.74 -5.58 -15.41
C ARG A 157 4.57 -4.09 -15.07
N MET A 158 4.93 -3.74 -13.85
CA MET A 158 5.03 -2.34 -13.44
C MET A 158 6.23 -1.68 -14.11
N ILE A 159 6.00 -0.50 -14.67
CA ILE A 159 7.02 0.35 -15.29
C ILE A 159 7.43 1.45 -14.30
N SER A 160 6.44 1.98 -13.56
CA SER A 160 6.66 2.98 -12.53
C SER A 160 6.97 2.32 -11.19
N VAL A 161 7.91 2.91 -10.44
CA VAL A 161 8.21 2.52 -9.06
C VAL A 161 7.02 2.88 -8.17
N TRP A 162 6.72 2.00 -7.21
CA TRP A 162 5.68 2.21 -6.21
C TRP A 162 6.10 1.64 -4.85
N SER A 163 5.36 2.01 -3.80
CA SER A 163 5.57 1.52 -2.44
C SER A 163 4.24 1.12 -1.81
N ASP A 164 4.23 -0.01 -1.12
CA ASP A 164 3.16 -0.46 -0.23
C ASP A 164 2.87 0.56 0.89
N GLN A 165 3.80 1.44 1.24
CA GLN A 165 3.57 2.50 2.24
C GLN A 165 2.81 3.72 1.72
N THR A 166 2.64 3.85 0.40
CA THR A 166 1.94 5.00 -0.20
C THR A 166 0.94 4.62 -1.29
N ALA A 167 0.92 3.36 -1.73
CA ALA A 167 0.06 2.89 -2.80
C ALA A 167 -1.41 2.99 -2.37
N THR A 168 -2.13 3.82 -3.10
CA THR A 168 -3.58 4.00 -2.99
C THR A 168 -4.15 4.11 -4.40
N TRP A 169 -5.44 3.85 -4.58
CA TRP A 169 -6.09 4.00 -5.88
C TRP A 169 -5.86 5.40 -6.49
N ASN A 170 -5.97 6.44 -5.66
CA ASN A 170 -5.78 7.82 -6.08
C ASN A 170 -4.33 8.19 -6.36
N SER A 171 -3.35 7.56 -5.69
CA SER A 171 -1.93 7.77 -6.04
C SER A 171 -1.60 7.35 -7.48
N PHE A 172 -2.44 6.51 -8.09
CA PHE A 172 -2.34 6.12 -9.49
C PHE A 172 -3.27 6.90 -10.43
N GLY A 173 -3.77 8.08 -10.02
CA GLY A 173 -4.54 8.97 -10.91
C GLY A 173 -6.06 8.77 -10.84
N GLY A 174 -6.55 8.13 -9.78
CA GLY A 174 -8.00 8.03 -9.50
C GLY A 174 -8.74 6.95 -10.27
N ASN A 175 -8.05 6.21 -11.12
CA ASN A 175 -8.55 5.02 -11.84
C ASN A 175 -7.69 3.76 -11.56
N GLY A 176 -6.94 3.76 -10.45
CA GLY A 176 -6.02 2.68 -10.11
C GLY A 176 -4.87 2.62 -11.10
N VAL A 177 -4.23 1.45 -11.23
CA VAL A 177 -3.14 1.24 -12.18
C VAL A 177 -3.68 1.25 -13.61
N SER A 178 -3.25 2.25 -14.37
CA SER A 178 -3.50 2.39 -15.80
C SER A 178 -2.54 1.52 -16.61
N ARG A 179 -3.10 0.65 -17.46
CA ARG A 179 -2.38 -0.24 -18.40
C ARG A 179 -2.14 0.49 -19.72
N ASN A 180 -1.47 1.63 -19.66
CA ASN A 180 -1.25 2.53 -20.80
C ASN A 180 0.23 2.67 -21.18
N GLY A 181 1.10 1.84 -20.62
CA GLY A 181 2.54 1.93 -20.82
C GLY A 181 3.24 3.00 -19.96
N VAL A 182 2.53 3.66 -19.05
CA VAL A 182 3.12 4.64 -18.12
C VAL A 182 3.34 4.02 -16.74
N GLN A 183 2.26 3.54 -16.11
CA GLN A 183 2.34 2.92 -14.78
C GLN A 183 2.66 1.43 -14.91
N ALA A 184 1.95 0.74 -15.80
CA ALA A 184 2.15 -0.66 -16.15
C ALA A 184 2.07 -0.85 -17.68
N LEU A 185 2.57 -1.99 -18.16
CA LEU A 185 2.48 -2.37 -19.57
C LEU A 185 1.02 -2.32 -20.09
N SER A 186 0.87 -2.02 -21.37
CA SER A 186 -0.43 -1.97 -22.04
C SER A 186 -1.00 -3.33 -22.38
N SER A 187 -0.15 -4.35 -22.48
CA SER A 187 -0.53 -5.75 -22.65
C SER A 187 -0.20 -6.54 -21.39
N ALA A 188 -0.98 -7.60 -21.13
CA ALA A 188 -0.69 -8.51 -20.03
C ALA A 188 0.66 -9.20 -20.27
N SER A 189 1.49 -9.27 -19.23
CA SER A 189 2.73 -10.05 -19.24
C SER A 189 2.45 -11.54 -19.06
N PHE A 190 1.43 -11.87 -18.26
CA PHE A 190 1.01 -13.24 -18.02
C PHE A 190 -0.47 -13.29 -17.61
N THR A 191 -1.05 -14.49 -17.67
CA THR A 191 -2.37 -14.79 -17.10
C THR A 191 -2.24 -15.89 -16.05
N ILE A 192 -3.03 -15.82 -14.99
CA ILE A 192 -3.06 -16.88 -13.98
C ILE A 192 -3.77 -18.12 -14.58
N PRO A 193 -3.07 -19.27 -14.71
CA PRO A 193 -3.67 -20.46 -15.30
C PRO A 193 -4.75 -21.05 -14.37
N ASN A 194 -5.84 -21.56 -14.95
CA ASN A 194 -6.92 -22.20 -14.19
C ASN A 194 -7.37 -21.38 -12.98
N ALA A 195 -7.63 -20.08 -13.17
CA ALA A 195 -8.04 -19.16 -12.10
C ALA A 195 -9.36 -19.57 -11.40
N ASN A 196 -10.11 -20.47 -12.03
CA ASN A 196 -11.32 -21.10 -11.50
C ASN A 196 -11.05 -22.26 -10.51
N GLN A 197 -9.79 -22.56 -10.21
CA GLN A 197 -9.40 -23.62 -9.27
C GLN A 197 -8.56 -23.06 -8.13
N ILE A 198 -8.76 -23.57 -6.91
CA ILE A 198 -7.89 -23.33 -5.76
C ILE A 198 -6.54 -24.01 -5.97
N GLY A 199 -5.48 -23.46 -5.37
CA GLY A 199 -4.16 -24.08 -5.29
C GLY A 199 -3.04 -23.25 -5.88
N LEU A 200 -1.85 -23.85 -5.96
CA LEU A 200 -0.65 -23.20 -6.47
C LEU A 200 -0.75 -22.96 -7.98
N LYS A 201 -0.50 -21.72 -8.38
CA LYS A 201 -0.44 -21.25 -9.76
C LYS A 201 1.00 -20.84 -10.03
N SER A 202 1.51 -21.23 -11.18
CA SER A 202 2.87 -20.87 -11.61
C SER A 202 2.81 -20.21 -12.97
N MET A 203 3.50 -19.08 -13.10
CA MET A 203 3.60 -18.32 -14.33
C MET A 203 5.08 -18.12 -14.65
N ASP A 204 5.43 -18.28 -15.92
CA ASP A 204 6.73 -17.84 -16.42
C ASP A 204 6.72 -16.31 -16.50
N VAL A 205 7.68 -15.69 -15.82
CA VAL A 205 7.87 -14.24 -15.77
C VAL A 205 9.29 -13.87 -16.16
N THR A 206 9.98 -14.75 -16.91
CA THR A 206 11.39 -14.58 -17.29
C THR A 206 11.63 -13.27 -18.01
N ILE A 207 10.77 -12.92 -18.97
CA ILE A 207 10.88 -11.66 -19.73
C ILE A 207 10.70 -10.45 -18.82
N ASP A 208 9.72 -10.48 -17.91
CA ASP A 208 9.50 -9.36 -16.99
C ASP A 208 10.72 -9.11 -16.09
N VAL A 209 11.33 -10.19 -15.58
CA VAL A 209 12.50 -10.14 -14.69
C VAL A 209 13.78 -9.78 -15.45
N GLN A 210 13.91 -10.14 -16.73
CA GLN A 210 15.04 -9.72 -17.58
C GLN A 210 15.03 -8.21 -17.89
N GLU A 211 13.87 -7.58 -17.79
CA GLU A 211 13.65 -6.19 -18.17
C GLU A 211 13.69 -5.20 -16.99
N TRP A 212 13.65 -5.71 -15.75
CA TRP A 212 13.85 -4.95 -14.52
C TRP A 212 15.31 -4.95 -14.09
#